data_AF-W2SB04-F1
#
_entry.id   AF-W2SB04-F1
#
_cell.length_a   1.000
_cell.length_b   1.000
_cell.length_c   1.000
_cell.angle_alpha   90.00
_cell.angle_beta   90.00
_cell.angle_gamma   90.00
#
_symmetry.space_group_name_H-M   'P 1'
#
loop_
_entity.id
_entity.type
_entity.pdbx_description
1 polymer ?
#
loop_
_entity_poly.entity_id
_entity_poly.type
_entity_poly.pdbx_seq_one_letter_code
_entity_poly.pdbx_strand_id
1 'polypeptide(L)'
;MKIGAKDISVPNEFSLPKQIQRMLPAFGALFLFVMYLSGCFDSSSPGLHRKKSEHFPRKVWQTWKVDAFGFEEKDSKVARTWTAKNPDYRYEVLTDQNDLAYVETHFGADGLNRLDIVYMYRELRLPIIKADMLRYLVMYVEGGVYTDIDVEALRPINKFIPERYSERGIDMVIGIEIDQPDFHDHPILGKKCMSFCQWTFMAKPGLPVMLDLIENIVKWLKDVAMEQQVPISDIQLDFDQVISGTGPSAFTRAILEYLSRRAGRQITWDLFHNMGESKLVENVLVLTVEAFAAGQGHSDSGNHNAKQALVKHHYHASGWPTNHPRYSHPTLGTVESCNWDPVCVKAWDDNKAGFDSLSEEEQAAQIALKQQGGQQPKNKRQARRTRPR
;
A
#
# COMPACT_ATOMS: atom_id res chain seq x y z
N MET A 1 69.36 48.01 -52.54
CA MET A 1 69.16 48.44 -51.13
C MET A 1 69.04 47.17 -50.29
N LYS A 2 70.07 46.85 -49.49
CA LYS A 2 70.12 45.69 -48.58
C LYS A 2 69.55 46.10 -47.23
N ILE A 3 68.56 45.36 -46.73
CA ILE A 3 68.25 45.12 -45.30
C ILE A 3 67.49 43.78 -45.34
N GLY A 4 67.80 42.69 -44.65
CA GLY A 4 68.57 42.41 -43.45
C GLY A 4 67.76 41.32 -42.71
N ALA A 5 68.27 40.09 -42.67
CA ALA A 5 67.59 38.89 -42.21
C ALA A 5 67.24 38.89 -40.72
N LYS A 6 66.18 38.16 -40.35
CA LYS A 6 66.05 37.47 -39.06
C LYS A 6 65.36 36.11 -39.28
N ASP A 7 66.19 35.08 -39.32
CA ASP A 7 65.78 33.68 -39.20
C ASP A 7 65.23 33.41 -37.80
N ILE A 8 64.03 32.84 -37.72
CA ILE A 8 63.50 32.24 -36.49
C ILE A 8 63.45 30.73 -36.73
N SER A 9 64.44 30.03 -36.20
CA SER A 9 64.49 28.57 -36.15
C SER A 9 63.52 28.05 -35.08
N VAL A 10 62.50 27.30 -35.50
CA VAL A 10 61.66 26.50 -34.60
C VAL A 10 62.42 25.22 -34.23
N PRO A 11 62.60 24.88 -32.95
CA PRO A 11 63.33 23.68 -32.55
C PRO A 11 62.55 22.39 -32.80
N ASN A 12 63.30 21.33 -33.10
CA ASN A 12 62.90 19.94 -33.29
C ASN A 12 61.76 19.46 -32.37
N GLU A 13 60.82 18.73 -32.97
CA GLU A 13 59.92 17.82 -32.27
C GLU A 13 60.71 16.89 -31.35
N PHE A 14 60.39 16.91 -30.06
CA PHE A 14 60.85 15.90 -29.11
C PHE A 14 60.21 14.56 -29.46
N SER A 15 60.85 13.77 -30.33
CA SER A 15 60.46 12.39 -30.55
C SER A 15 60.89 11.54 -29.36
N LEU A 16 59.92 10.92 -28.68
CA LEU A 16 60.18 10.00 -27.57
C LEU A 16 61.04 8.81 -28.07
N PRO A 17 62.07 8.39 -27.31
CA PRO A 17 62.87 7.21 -27.62
C PRO A 17 62.00 5.99 -27.96
N LYS A 18 62.33 5.27 -29.04
CA LYS A 18 61.55 4.11 -29.53
C LYS A 18 61.29 3.03 -28.46
N GLN A 19 62.16 2.95 -27.46
CA GLN A 19 62.02 2.03 -26.33
C GLN A 19 60.89 2.46 -25.37
N ILE A 20 60.71 3.77 -25.16
CA ILE A 20 59.60 4.33 -24.37
C ILE A 20 58.28 4.23 -25.15
N GLN A 21 58.30 4.45 -26.47
CA GLN A 21 57.15 4.21 -27.35
C GLN A 21 56.66 2.76 -27.33
N ARG A 22 57.56 1.79 -27.18
CA ARG A 22 57.21 0.36 -27.06
C ARG A 22 56.67 -0.02 -25.68
N MET A 23 57.03 0.72 -24.63
CA MET A 23 56.54 0.46 -23.26
C MET A 23 55.26 1.22 -22.92
N LEU A 24 54.93 2.29 -23.65
CA LEU A 24 53.69 3.06 -23.48
C LEU A 24 52.40 2.20 -23.47
N PRO A 25 52.21 1.19 -24.35
CA PRO A 25 51.05 0.31 -24.30
C PRO A 25 51.02 -0.55 -23.03
N ALA A 26 52.18 -1.01 -22.56
CA ALA A 26 52.30 -1.82 -21.35
C ALA A 26 52.04 -1.01 -20.09
N PHE A 27 52.51 0.24 -20.04
CA PHE A 27 52.16 1.18 -18.95
C PHE A 27 50.68 1.57 -18.99
N GLY A 28 50.10 1.75 -20.18
CA GLY A 28 48.65 1.97 -20.32
C GLY A 28 47.83 0.77 -19.84
N ALA A 29 48.23 -0.45 -20.20
CA ALA A 29 47.57 -1.68 -19.74
C ALA A 29 47.72 -1.88 -18.22
N LEU A 30 48.91 -1.60 -17.67
CA LEU A 30 49.16 -1.67 -16.23
C LEU A 30 48.36 -0.60 -15.47
N PHE A 31 48.24 0.62 -16.01
CA PHE A 31 47.41 1.68 -15.46
C PHE A 31 45.92 1.30 -15.46
N LEU A 32 45.43 0.73 -16.56
CA LEU A 32 44.05 0.21 -16.64
C LEU A 32 43.82 -0.96 -15.67
N PHE A 33 44.80 -1.84 -15.50
CA PHE A 33 44.74 -2.97 -14.57
C PHE A 33 44.77 -2.50 -13.10
N VAL A 34 45.58 -1.50 -12.78
CA VAL A 34 45.60 -0.87 -11.45
C VAL A 34 44.28 -0.12 -11.21
N MET A 35 43.74 0.60 -12.19
CA MET A 35 42.41 1.23 -12.08
C MET A 35 41.28 0.21 -11.87
N TYR A 36 41.38 -0.97 -12.48
CA TYR A 36 40.46 -2.08 -12.27
C TYR A 36 40.58 -2.69 -10.87
N LEU A 37 41.80 -2.92 -10.38
CA LEU A 37 42.05 -3.48 -9.04
C LEU A 37 41.83 -2.47 -7.90
N SER A 38 42.02 -1.17 -8.14
CA SER A 38 41.79 -0.10 -7.17
C SER A 38 40.32 0.33 -7.07
N GLY A 39 39.40 -0.32 -7.81
CA GLY A 39 37.97 0.01 -7.78
C GLY A 39 37.64 1.41 -8.33
N CYS A 40 38.53 2.02 -9.12
CA CYS A 40 38.29 3.31 -9.75
C CYS A 40 37.43 3.22 -11.03
N PHE A 41 37.23 2.02 -11.56
CA PHE A 41 35.97 1.73 -12.24
C PHE A 41 34.92 1.50 -11.17
N ASP A 42 34.52 2.62 -10.58
CA ASP A 42 33.29 2.69 -9.83
C ASP A 42 32.22 2.15 -10.80
N SER A 43 31.71 0.97 -10.49
CA SER A 43 30.39 0.57 -10.97
C SER A 43 29.42 1.51 -10.29
N SER A 44 29.44 2.77 -10.72
CA SER A 44 28.30 3.63 -10.71
C SER A 44 27.28 2.90 -11.57
N SER A 45 26.54 1.98 -10.94
CA SER A 45 25.15 1.76 -11.29
C SER A 45 24.63 3.14 -11.62
N PRO A 46 24.08 3.39 -12.82
CA PRO A 46 23.46 4.65 -13.09
C PRO A 46 22.38 4.76 -12.03
N GLY A 47 22.67 5.52 -10.97
CA GLY A 47 21.66 5.95 -10.04
C GLY A 47 20.68 6.64 -10.97
N LEU A 48 19.54 6.01 -11.22
CA LEU A 48 18.43 6.65 -11.87
C LEU A 48 18.12 7.84 -10.96
N HIS A 49 18.75 8.98 -11.23
CA HIS A 49 18.15 10.28 -11.00
C HIS A 49 16.98 10.34 -11.98
N ARG A 50 15.97 9.50 -11.73
CA ARG A 50 14.65 9.59 -12.33
C ARG A 50 14.17 10.97 -11.91
N LYS A 51 14.17 11.90 -12.87
CA LYS A 51 13.72 13.26 -12.64
C LYS A 51 12.37 13.18 -11.94
N LYS A 52 12.32 13.71 -10.71
CA LYS A 52 11.12 13.68 -9.88
C LYS A 52 9.97 14.29 -10.70
N SER A 53 8.88 13.54 -10.85
CA SER A 53 7.73 14.05 -11.61
C SER A 53 7.19 15.30 -10.92
N GLU A 54 6.96 16.37 -11.67
CA GLU A 54 6.35 17.58 -11.10
C GLU A 54 4.85 17.36 -10.82
N HIS A 55 4.21 16.48 -11.57
CA HIS A 55 2.77 16.21 -11.54
C HIS A 55 2.48 14.73 -11.28
N PHE A 56 1.28 14.43 -10.77
CA PHE A 56 0.79 13.07 -10.67
C PHE A 56 0.48 12.51 -12.05
N PRO A 57 0.86 11.24 -12.32
CA PRO A 57 0.41 10.53 -13.52
C PRO A 57 -1.11 10.53 -13.62
N ARG A 58 -1.65 10.86 -14.80
CA ARG A 58 -3.10 10.82 -15.06
C ARG A 58 -3.55 9.40 -15.37
N LYS A 59 -3.39 8.50 -14.38
CA LYS A 59 -3.76 7.10 -14.46
C LYS A 59 -4.58 6.70 -13.23
N VAL A 60 -5.64 5.93 -13.46
CA VAL A 60 -6.41 5.26 -12.41
C VAL A 60 -6.16 3.77 -12.53
N TRP A 61 -5.65 3.18 -11.47
CA TRP A 61 -5.37 1.76 -11.32
C TRP A 61 -6.41 1.10 -10.43
N GLN A 62 -6.93 -0.02 -10.90
CA GLN A 62 -7.66 -0.98 -10.08
C GLN A 62 -7.03 -2.36 -10.28
N THR A 63 -7.27 -3.26 -9.33
CA THR A 63 -6.92 -4.68 -9.48
C THR A 63 -8.17 -5.50 -9.30
N TRP A 64 -8.40 -6.49 -10.16
CA TRP A 64 -9.55 -7.36 -10.04
C TRP A 64 -9.32 -8.75 -10.60
N LYS A 65 -10.27 -9.67 -10.41
CA LYS A 65 -10.12 -11.06 -10.87
C LYS A 65 -10.10 -11.16 -12.40
N VAL A 66 -10.89 -10.32 -13.05
CA VAL A 66 -11.16 -10.34 -14.49
C VAL A 66 -10.98 -8.95 -15.09
N ASP A 67 -10.91 -8.85 -16.41
CA ASP A 67 -10.79 -7.58 -17.12
C ASP A 67 -12.11 -6.77 -17.12
N ALA A 68 -12.03 -5.53 -17.61
CA ALA A 68 -13.15 -4.59 -17.60
C ALA A 68 -14.39 -5.02 -18.39
N PHE A 69 -14.25 -5.94 -19.36
CA PHE A 69 -15.40 -6.53 -20.08
C PHE A 69 -16.05 -7.67 -19.28
N GLY A 70 -15.31 -8.30 -18.37
CA GLY A 70 -15.79 -9.37 -17.50
C GLY A 70 -16.40 -8.91 -16.17
N PHE A 71 -16.39 -7.62 -15.86
CA PHE A 71 -16.93 -7.10 -14.59
C PHE A 71 -18.42 -7.43 -14.40
N GLU A 72 -18.79 -7.79 -13.17
CA GLU A 72 -20.20 -7.80 -12.76
C GLU A 72 -20.80 -6.39 -12.89
N GLU A 73 -22.11 -6.30 -13.08
CA GLU A 73 -22.80 -5.02 -13.31
C GLU A 73 -22.54 -4.00 -12.18
N LYS A 74 -22.52 -4.48 -10.92
CA LYS A 74 -22.27 -3.63 -9.74
C LYS A 74 -20.85 -3.04 -9.77
N ASP A 75 -19.84 -3.85 -10.11
CA ASP A 75 -18.43 -3.44 -10.14
C ASP A 75 -18.18 -2.53 -11.34
N SER A 76 -18.78 -2.84 -12.49
CA SER A 76 -18.73 -1.99 -13.68
C SER A 76 -19.35 -0.61 -13.43
N LYS A 77 -20.49 -0.53 -12.73
CA LYS A 77 -21.12 0.74 -12.36
C LYS A 77 -20.20 1.59 -11.49
N VAL A 78 -19.56 0.98 -10.50
CA VAL A 78 -18.63 1.66 -9.59
C VAL A 78 -17.37 2.12 -10.33
N ALA A 79 -16.70 1.22 -11.06
CA ALA A 79 -15.50 1.53 -11.84
C ALA A 79 -15.73 2.66 -12.87
N ARG A 80 -16.88 2.68 -13.54
CA ARG A 80 -17.24 3.74 -14.52
C ARG A 80 -17.32 5.14 -13.92
N THR A 81 -17.53 5.28 -12.62
CA THR A 81 -17.56 6.61 -11.98
C THR A 81 -16.20 7.31 -12.08
N TRP A 82 -15.11 6.54 -12.04
CA TRP A 82 -13.76 7.07 -12.18
C TRP A 82 -13.50 7.66 -13.56
N THR A 83 -13.82 6.92 -14.63
CA THR A 83 -13.65 7.40 -16.00
C THR A 83 -14.62 8.51 -16.37
N ALA A 84 -15.86 8.45 -15.88
CA ALA A 84 -16.86 9.48 -16.12
C ALA A 84 -16.51 10.84 -15.47
N LYS A 85 -15.93 10.82 -14.26
CA LYS A 85 -15.54 12.05 -13.55
C LYS A 85 -14.15 12.56 -13.94
N ASN A 86 -13.31 11.70 -14.52
CA ASN A 86 -11.92 12.00 -14.87
C ASN A 86 -11.64 11.59 -16.33
N PRO A 87 -12.29 12.24 -17.32
CA PRO A 87 -12.20 11.84 -18.73
C PRO A 87 -10.78 11.98 -19.33
N ASP A 88 -9.91 12.73 -18.66
CA ASP A 88 -8.50 12.94 -19.02
C ASP A 88 -7.54 11.96 -18.34
N TYR A 89 -8.05 10.99 -17.56
CA TYR A 89 -7.27 9.93 -16.93
C TYR A 89 -7.38 8.64 -17.73
N ARG A 90 -6.24 7.97 -17.92
CA ARG A 90 -6.21 6.60 -18.42
C ARG A 90 -6.67 5.65 -17.32
N TYR A 91 -7.57 4.73 -17.65
CA TYR A 91 -8.02 3.69 -16.75
C TYR A 91 -7.31 2.38 -17.06
N GLU A 92 -6.75 1.72 -16.05
CA GLU A 92 -6.05 0.45 -16.17
C GLU A 92 -6.52 -0.51 -15.06
N VAL A 93 -6.72 -1.77 -15.44
CA VAL A 93 -7.03 -2.85 -14.49
C VAL A 93 -6.02 -3.98 -14.68
N LEU A 94 -5.34 -4.35 -13.60
CA LEU A 94 -4.56 -5.59 -13.56
C LEU A 94 -5.44 -6.73 -13.07
N THR A 95 -5.25 -7.90 -13.67
CA THR A 95 -6.06 -9.09 -13.44
C THR A 95 -5.22 -10.26 -12.94
N ASP A 96 -5.88 -11.26 -12.37
CA ASP A 96 -5.25 -12.52 -11.97
C ASP A 96 -4.49 -13.21 -13.13
N GLN A 97 -4.79 -12.85 -14.39
CA GLN A 97 -4.14 -13.41 -15.57
C GLN A 97 -2.90 -12.63 -16.04
N ASN A 98 -2.75 -11.37 -15.65
CA ASN A 98 -1.66 -10.51 -16.13
C ASN A 98 -0.82 -9.86 -15.03
N ASP A 99 -1.19 -10.05 -13.75
CA ASP A 99 -0.50 -9.50 -12.60
C ASP A 99 0.97 -9.94 -12.53
N LEU A 100 1.26 -11.24 -12.69
CA LEU A 100 2.61 -11.77 -12.63
C LEU A 100 3.46 -11.26 -13.79
N ALA A 101 2.90 -11.20 -15.00
CA ALA A 101 3.61 -10.66 -16.16
C ALA A 101 3.97 -9.18 -15.98
N TYR A 102 3.10 -8.39 -15.35
CA TYR A 102 3.39 -7.02 -14.97
C TYR A 102 4.56 -6.95 -13.99
N VAL A 103 4.52 -7.77 -12.92
CA VAL A 103 5.59 -7.81 -11.92
C VAL A 103 6.92 -8.26 -12.53
N GLU A 104 6.92 -9.31 -13.35
CA GLU A 104 8.12 -9.79 -14.05
C GLU A 104 8.71 -8.75 -15.00
N THR A 105 7.85 -8.00 -15.71
CA THR A 105 8.29 -6.93 -16.63
C THR A 105 8.99 -5.80 -15.88
N HIS A 106 8.45 -5.36 -14.74
CA HIS A 106 8.97 -4.20 -14.03
C HIS A 106 10.03 -4.52 -12.98
N PHE A 107 9.95 -5.67 -12.33
CA PHE A 107 10.87 -6.08 -11.25
C PHE A 107 11.83 -7.20 -11.65
N GLY A 108 11.66 -7.81 -12.83
CA GLY A 108 12.56 -8.82 -13.37
C GLY A 108 13.92 -8.28 -13.79
N ALA A 109 14.74 -9.14 -14.39
CA ALA A 109 16.13 -8.85 -14.75
C ALA A 109 16.29 -7.63 -15.67
N ASP A 110 15.34 -7.43 -16.60
CA ASP A 110 15.35 -6.31 -17.56
C ASP A 110 14.70 -5.02 -17.00
N GLY A 111 14.06 -5.11 -15.83
CA GLY A 111 13.42 -3.99 -15.14
C GLY A 111 14.30 -3.45 -14.00
N LEU A 112 13.76 -3.46 -12.78
CA LEU A 112 14.46 -3.02 -11.56
C LEU A 112 15.43 -4.07 -11.01
N ASN A 113 15.50 -5.26 -11.61
CA ASN A 113 16.35 -6.38 -11.18
C ASN A 113 16.16 -6.74 -9.69
N ARG A 114 14.89 -6.81 -9.27
CA ARG A 114 14.44 -7.23 -7.93
C ARG A 114 13.81 -8.61 -8.00
N LEU A 115 14.65 -9.60 -8.32
CA LEU A 115 14.23 -10.99 -8.46
C LEU A 115 13.65 -11.58 -7.16
N ASP A 116 14.00 -11.01 -6.01
CA ASP A 116 13.42 -11.34 -4.71
C ASP A 116 11.94 -10.96 -4.61
N ILE A 117 11.55 -9.81 -5.17
CA ILE A 117 10.15 -9.36 -5.26
C ILE A 117 9.38 -10.24 -6.25
N VAL A 118 9.97 -10.53 -7.42
CA VAL A 118 9.35 -11.40 -8.43
C VAL A 118 9.11 -12.79 -7.85
N TYR A 119 10.11 -13.37 -7.19
CA TYR A 119 9.99 -14.66 -6.52
C TYR A 119 8.88 -14.64 -5.47
N MET A 120 8.89 -13.64 -4.56
CA MET A 120 7.86 -13.52 -3.54
C MET A 120 6.46 -13.46 -4.14
N TYR A 121 6.26 -12.58 -5.13
CA TYR A 121 4.95 -12.40 -5.76
C TYR A 121 4.45 -13.66 -6.47
N ARG A 122 5.35 -14.42 -7.09
CA ARG A 122 5.03 -15.69 -7.76
C ARG A 122 4.62 -16.78 -6.77
N GLU A 123 5.29 -16.87 -5.62
CA GLU A 123 5.02 -17.91 -4.62
C GLU A 123 3.75 -17.65 -3.81
N LEU A 124 3.32 -16.39 -3.66
CA LEU A 124 2.12 -16.04 -2.89
C LEU A 124 0.85 -16.64 -3.52
N ARG A 125 0.10 -17.41 -2.71
CA ARG A 125 -1.21 -17.96 -3.10
C ARG A 125 -2.40 -17.26 -2.44
N LEU A 126 -2.17 -16.48 -1.38
CA LEU A 126 -3.22 -15.76 -0.66
C LEU A 126 -3.69 -14.53 -1.48
N PRO A 127 -4.92 -14.50 -2.03
CA PRO A 127 -5.33 -13.46 -2.97
C PRO A 127 -5.29 -12.04 -2.39
N ILE A 128 -5.65 -11.87 -1.12
CA ILE A 128 -5.62 -10.55 -0.47
C ILE A 128 -4.19 -10.01 -0.33
N ILE A 129 -3.23 -10.89 -0.01
CA ILE A 129 -1.82 -10.51 0.12
C ILE A 129 -1.24 -10.15 -1.25
N LYS A 130 -1.60 -10.89 -2.30
CA LYS A 130 -1.23 -10.53 -3.68
C LYS A 130 -1.79 -9.16 -4.07
N ALA A 131 -3.08 -8.91 -3.80
CA ALA A 131 -3.72 -7.64 -4.12
C ALA A 131 -3.08 -6.45 -3.37
N ASP A 132 -2.83 -6.61 -2.07
CA ASP A 132 -2.12 -5.61 -1.26
C ASP A 132 -0.71 -5.34 -1.80
N MET A 133 0.07 -6.38 -2.10
CA MET A 133 1.42 -6.20 -2.64
C MET A 133 1.39 -5.57 -4.04
N LEU A 134 0.48 -6.00 -4.91
CA LEU A 134 0.36 -5.53 -6.29
C LEU A 134 0.06 -4.03 -6.34
N ARG A 135 -0.83 -3.51 -5.49
CA ARG A 135 -1.11 -2.07 -5.47
C ARG A 135 0.13 -1.24 -5.13
N TYR A 136 0.96 -1.70 -4.21
CA TYR A 136 2.20 -0.99 -3.85
C TYR A 136 3.23 -1.07 -4.98
N LEU A 137 3.35 -2.22 -5.64
CA LEU A 137 4.24 -2.41 -6.79
C LEU A 137 3.88 -1.45 -7.93
N VAL A 138 2.60 -1.39 -8.30
CA VAL A 138 2.09 -0.47 -9.32
C VAL A 138 2.35 0.99 -8.94
N MET A 139 2.03 1.35 -7.69
CA MET A 139 2.19 2.74 -7.23
C MET A 139 3.66 3.16 -7.12
N TYR A 140 4.58 2.23 -6.87
CA TYR A 140 6.01 2.49 -6.94
C TYR A 140 6.48 2.72 -8.39
N VAL A 141 6.08 1.86 -9.33
CA VAL A 141 6.59 1.92 -10.72
C VAL A 141 6.00 3.11 -11.47
N GLU A 142 4.68 3.23 -11.43
CA GLU A 142 3.91 4.12 -12.30
C GLU A 142 3.26 5.27 -11.57
N GLY A 143 2.83 5.08 -10.32
CA GLY A 143 2.06 6.07 -9.57
C GLY A 143 0.68 6.32 -10.20
N GLY A 144 0.16 7.54 -10.01
CA GLY A 144 -1.21 7.90 -10.37
C GLY A 144 -2.14 7.72 -9.18
N VAL A 145 -3.36 7.26 -9.43
CA VAL A 145 -4.36 6.94 -8.38
C VAL A 145 -4.58 5.44 -8.38
N TYR A 146 -4.42 4.80 -7.23
CA TYR A 146 -4.92 3.46 -7.01
C TYR A 146 -6.26 3.54 -6.26
N THR A 147 -7.20 2.65 -6.60
CA THR A 147 -8.48 2.52 -5.90
C THR A 147 -9.04 1.09 -6.04
N ASP A 148 -9.59 0.54 -4.96
CA ASP A 148 -10.22 -0.79 -5.01
C ASP A 148 -11.45 -0.81 -5.95
N ILE A 149 -11.81 -2.00 -6.45
CA ILE A 149 -12.83 -2.16 -7.50
C ILE A 149 -14.22 -1.67 -7.06
N ASP A 150 -14.51 -1.79 -5.77
CA ASP A 150 -15.78 -1.41 -5.13
C ASP A 150 -15.72 -0.02 -4.49
N VAL A 151 -14.80 0.83 -4.93
CA VAL A 151 -14.74 2.24 -4.55
C VAL A 151 -15.32 3.11 -5.65
N GLU A 152 -16.36 3.85 -5.29
CA GLU A 152 -17.00 4.84 -6.14
C GLU A 152 -16.32 6.20 -6.01
N ALA A 153 -15.97 6.83 -7.14
CA ALA A 153 -15.58 8.21 -7.15
C ALA A 153 -16.83 9.08 -6.97
N LEU A 154 -16.94 9.82 -5.86
CA LEU A 154 -18.00 10.81 -5.67
C LEU A 154 -17.63 12.14 -6.34
N ARG A 155 -16.33 12.48 -6.30
CA ARG A 155 -15.74 13.71 -6.84
C ARG A 155 -14.59 13.40 -7.79
N PRO A 156 -14.28 14.31 -8.75
CA PRO A 156 -13.10 14.16 -9.60
C PRO A 156 -11.79 14.26 -8.80
N ILE A 157 -10.74 13.61 -9.29
CA ILE A 157 -9.40 13.51 -8.67
C ILE A 157 -8.77 14.89 -8.45
N ASN A 158 -9.09 15.87 -9.31
CA ASN A 158 -8.61 17.24 -9.13
C ASN A 158 -9.13 17.92 -7.84
N LYS A 159 -10.11 17.33 -7.14
CA LYS A 159 -10.58 17.76 -5.81
C LYS A 159 -9.86 17.07 -4.65
N PHE A 160 -8.99 16.09 -4.92
CA PHE A 160 -8.20 15.43 -3.87
C PHE A 160 -7.13 16.35 -3.29
N ILE A 161 -6.72 17.37 -4.05
CA ILE A 161 -5.81 18.42 -3.60
C ILE A 161 -6.64 19.69 -3.41
N PRO A 162 -6.87 20.14 -2.16
CA PRO A 162 -7.53 21.41 -1.91
C PRO A 162 -6.78 22.59 -2.55
N GLU A 163 -7.51 23.61 -3.00
CA GLU A 163 -6.97 24.76 -3.75
C GLU A 163 -5.85 25.53 -3.02
N ARG A 164 -5.78 25.41 -1.69
CA ARG A 164 -4.71 26.00 -0.87
C ARG A 164 -3.34 25.33 -1.03
N TYR A 165 -3.28 24.16 -1.68
CA TYR A 165 -2.03 23.44 -1.92
C TYR A 165 -1.66 23.41 -3.40
N SER A 166 -0.36 23.36 -3.68
CA SER A 166 0.15 23.15 -5.02
C SER A 166 0.54 21.68 -5.22
N GLU A 167 0.04 21.07 -6.29
CA GLU A 167 0.38 19.70 -6.70
C GLU A 167 1.90 19.45 -6.79
N ARG A 168 2.67 20.45 -7.23
CA ARG A 168 4.12 20.33 -7.39
C ARG A 168 4.83 20.01 -6.07
N GLY A 169 4.30 20.52 -4.96
CA GLY A 169 4.82 20.30 -3.62
C GLY A 169 4.31 19.02 -2.95
N ILE A 170 3.51 18.20 -3.64
CA ILE A 170 2.92 16.99 -3.09
C ILE A 170 3.43 15.78 -3.87
N ASP A 171 3.88 14.78 -3.15
CA ASP A 171 4.38 13.50 -3.67
C ASP A 171 3.35 12.38 -3.50
N MET A 172 2.52 12.47 -2.47
CA MET A 172 1.51 11.46 -2.15
C MET A 172 0.28 12.14 -1.52
N VAL A 173 -0.91 11.65 -1.86
CA VAL A 173 -2.18 12.01 -1.21
C VAL A 173 -2.80 10.74 -0.63
N ILE A 174 -3.03 10.75 0.67
CA ILE A 174 -3.65 9.65 1.42
C ILE A 174 -4.81 10.21 2.25
N GLY A 175 -5.76 9.37 2.62
CA GLY A 175 -6.80 9.71 3.60
C GLY A 175 -6.61 8.95 4.89
N ILE A 176 -7.24 9.43 5.96
CA ILE A 176 -7.41 8.63 7.18
C ILE A 176 -8.59 7.69 6.98
N GLU A 177 -8.45 6.43 7.39
CA GLU A 177 -9.52 5.44 7.38
C GLU A 177 -10.12 5.24 8.77
N ILE A 178 -9.26 5.03 9.77
CA ILE A 178 -9.64 4.82 11.17
C ILE A 178 -8.81 5.76 12.03
N ASP A 179 -9.50 6.54 12.85
CA ASP A 179 -8.92 7.40 13.88
C ASP A 179 -9.63 7.13 15.20
N GLN A 180 -9.09 6.19 15.98
CA GLN A 180 -9.63 5.69 17.24
C GLN A 180 -8.50 5.41 18.26
N PRO A 181 -7.62 6.39 18.53
CA PRO A 181 -6.41 6.16 19.35
C PRO A 181 -6.71 5.70 20.79
N ASP A 182 -7.90 5.97 21.31
CA ASP A 182 -8.34 5.52 22.64
C ASP A 182 -8.31 3.99 22.80
N PHE A 183 -8.37 3.24 21.70
CA PHE A 183 -8.28 1.78 21.71
C PHE A 183 -6.86 1.25 21.48
N HIS A 184 -5.82 2.09 21.48
CA HIS A 184 -4.43 1.69 21.22
C HIS A 184 -3.98 0.50 22.09
N ASP A 185 -4.34 0.50 23.37
CA ASP A 185 -3.94 -0.53 24.32
C ASP A 185 -4.89 -1.75 24.33
N HIS A 186 -5.99 -1.71 23.56
CA HIS A 186 -6.95 -2.80 23.51
C HIS A 186 -6.35 -4.00 22.75
N PRO A 187 -6.38 -5.23 23.31
CA PRO A 187 -5.63 -6.38 22.76
C PRO A 187 -6.04 -6.78 21.33
N ILE A 188 -7.33 -6.62 20.98
CA ILE A 188 -7.88 -6.98 19.65
C ILE A 188 -7.97 -5.78 18.69
N LEU A 189 -8.15 -4.56 19.21
CA LEU A 189 -8.51 -3.38 18.42
C LEU A 189 -7.31 -2.46 18.20
N GLY A 190 -6.35 -2.43 19.13
CA GLY A 190 -5.21 -1.52 19.10
C GLY A 190 -4.38 -1.61 17.83
N LYS A 191 -4.24 -2.81 17.27
CA LYS A 191 -3.47 -3.04 16.02
C LYS A 191 -4.08 -2.38 14.78
N LYS A 192 -5.35 -1.96 14.82
CA LYS A 192 -6.11 -1.44 13.67
C LYS A 192 -6.89 -0.15 13.99
N CYS A 193 -6.64 0.46 15.15
CA CYS A 193 -7.37 1.64 15.61
C CYS A 193 -6.89 2.97 14.99
N MET A 194 -5.75 2.96 14.30
CA MET A 194 -5.14 4.12 13.68
C MET A 194 -4.61 3.71 12.31
N SER A 195 -5.30 4.10 11.24
CA SER A 195 -4.91 3.72 9.89
C SER A 195 -5.15 4.79 8.85
N PHE A 196 -4.17 4.95 7.95
CA PHE A 196 -4.39 5.57 6.65
C PHE A 196 -5.08 4.60 5.70
N CYS A 197 -5.95 5.17 4.86
CA CYS A 197 -6.64 4.47 3.79
C CYS A 197 -5.65 3.99 2.74
N GLN A 198 -5.54 2.67 2.61
CA GLN A 198 -4.71 2.00 1.60
C GLN A 198 -5.49 1.59 0.34
N TRP A 199 -6.81 1.51 0.44
CA TRP A 199 -7.69 1.07 -0.65
C TRP A 199 -8.00 2.21 -1.63
N THR A 200 -7.59 3.44 -1.34
CA THR A 200 -7.51 4.54 -2.31
C THR A 200 -6.42 5.53 -1.91
N PHE A 201 -5.48 5.79 -2.80
CA PHE A 201 -4.46 6.82 -2.61
C PHE A 201 -3.85 7.24 -3.94
N MET A 202 -3.20 8.41 -3.94
CA MET A 202 -2.54 8.98 -5.11
C MET A 202 -1.05 9.17 -4.83
N ALA A 203 -0.18 8.80 -5.76
CA ALA A 203 1.27 8.90 -5.57
C ALA A 203 1.98 9.26 -6.88
N LYS A 204 3.08 10.00 -6.78
CA LYS A 204 4.06 10.09 -7.86
C LYS A 204 4.86 8.78 -7.92
N PRO A 205 5.40 8.37 -9.09
CA PRO A 205 6.18 7.15 -9.15
C PRO A 205 7.53 7.30 -8.44
N GLY A 206 8.06 6.17 -7.96
CA GLY A 206 9.40 6.05 -7.39
C GLY A 206 9.52 6.53 -5.95
N LEU A 207 8.42 6.63 -5.19
CA LEU A 207 8.51 7.06 -3.79
C LEU A 207 9.21 6.00 -2.93
N PRO A 208 10.22 6.39 -2.12
CA PRO A 208 10.92 5.46 -1.24
C PRO A 208 9.98 4.69 -0.30
N VAL A 209 8.96 5.36 0.25
CA VAL A 209 7.99 4.73 1.16
C VAL A 209 7.26 3.53 0.55
N MET A 210 6.99 3.53 -0.77
CA MET A 210 6.35 2.39 -1.42
C MET A 210 7.31 1.21 -1.50
N LEU A 211 8.59 1.46 -1.84
CA LEU A 211 9.60 0.41 -1.88
C LEU A 211 9.89 -0.15 -0.48
N ASP A 212 10.04 0.73 0.52
CA ASP A 212 10.26 0.33 1.91
C ASP A 212 9.11 -0.55 2.41
N LEU A 213 7.86 -0.21 2.08
CA LEU A 213 6.69 -1.04 2.40
C LEU A 213 6.76 -2.41 1.71
N ILE A 214 7.08 -2.47 0.42
CA ILE A 214 7.23 -3.73 -0.32
C ILE A 214 8.32 -4.60 0.31
N GLU A 215 9.46 -4.01 0.67
CA GLU A 215 10.57 -4.73 1.29
C GLU A 215 10.21 -5.25 2.69
N ASN A 216 9.48 -4.44 3.48
CA ASN A 216 8.95 -4.86 4.76
C ASN A 216 7.98 -6.04 4.62
N ILE A 217 7.13 -6.04 3.60
CA ILE A 217 6.20 -7.15 3.29
C ILE A 217 6.98 -8.41 2.91
N VAL A 218 7.98 -8.28 2.01
CA VAL A 218 8.82 -9.42 1.59
C VAL A 218 9.55 -10.03 2.79
N LYS A 219 10.10 -9.19 3.68
CA LYS A 219 10.75 -9.65 4.91
C LYS A 219 9.75 -10.34 5.83
N TRP A 220 8.62 -9.71 6.11
CA TRP A 220 7.59 -10.24 7.00
C TRP A 220 7.06 -11.60 6.51
N LEU A 221 6.80 -11.77 5.21
CA LEU A 221 6.37 -13.05 4.65
C LEU A 221 7.43 -14.16 4.81
N LYS A 222 8.71 -13.82 4.68
CA LYS A 222 9.80 -14.77 4.96
C LYS A 222 9.83 -15.18 6.43
N ASP A 223 9.70 -14.20 7.33
CA ASP A 223 9.68 -14.45 8.77
C ASP A 223 8.49 -15.35 9.15
N VAL A 224 7.29 -15.07 8.62
CA VAL A 224 6.10 -15.91 8.85
C VAL A 224 6.27 -17.34 8.31
N ALA A 225 6.79 -17.51 7.09
CA ALA A 225 7.07 -18.84 6.56
C ALA A 225 8.07 -19.62 7.43
N MET A 226 9.11 -18.95 7.93
CA MET A 226 10.09 -19.56 8.82
C MET A 226 9.46 -19.96 10.16
N GLU A 227 8.65 -19.09 10.77
CA GLU A 227 7.94 -19.36 12.02
C GLU A 227 6.96 -20.53 11.90
N GLN A 228 6.23 -20.61 10.78
CA GLN A 228 5.29 -21.69 10.50
C GLN A 228 5.95 -22.96 9.96
N GLN A 229 7.24 -22.90 9.62
CA GLN A 229 8.01 -23.99 9.01
C GLN A 229 7.38 -24.51 7.69
N VAL A 230 6.85 -23.59 6.89
CA VAL A 230 6.20 -23.88 5.60
C VAL A 230 6.82 -23.03 4.48
N PRO A 231 6.74 -23.44 3.20
CA PRO A 231 7.08 -22.55 2.09
C PRO A 231 6.12 -21.36 2.04
N ILE A 232 6.56 -20.26 1.38
CA ILE A 232 5.76 -19.04 1.17
C ILE A 232 4.36 -19.35 0.62
N SER A 233 4.25 -20.33 -0.27
CA SER A 233 3.00 -20.71 -0.93
C SER A 233 1.93 -21.28 0.00
N ASP A 234 2.34 -21.74 1.17
CA ASP A 234 1.49 -22.49 2.10
C ASP A 234 1.27 -21.74 3.43
N ILE A 235 1.79 -20.52 3.55
CA ILE A 235 1.55 -19.63 4.70
C ILE A 235 0.05 -19.51 4.97
N GLN A 236 -0.32 -19.62 6.23
CA GLN A 236 -1.66 -19.30 6.72
C GLN A 236 -1.61 -18.02 7.54
N LEU A 237 -2.58 -17.13 7.34
CA LEU A 237 -2.66 -15.86 8.07
C LEU A 237 -4.02 -15.71 8.71
N ASP A 238 -4.06 -15.25 9.95
CA ASP A 238 -5.29 -14.75 10.55
C ASP A 238 -5.64 -13.33 10.04
N PHE A 239 -6.81 -12.83 10.43
CA PHE A 239 -7.28 -11.50 10.01
C PHE A 239 -6.30 -10.37 10.41
N ASP A 240 -5.80 -10.38 11.65
CA ASP A 240 -4.98 -9.30 12.17
C ASP A 240 -3.58 -9.32 11.54
N GLN A 241 -3.07 -10.51 11.19
CA GLN A 241 -1.83 -10.68 10.43
C GLN A 241 -1.94 -10.09 9.01
N VAL A 242 -3.07 -10.27 8.32
CA VAL A 242 -3.29 -9.62 7.01
C VAL A 242 -3.25 -8.10 7.16
N ILE A 243 -3.98 -7.54 8.14
CA ILE A 243 -4.05 -6.09 8.38
C ILE A 243 -2.68 -5.50 8.76
N SER A 244 -1.92 -6.19 9.60
CA SER A 244 -0.63 -5.71 10.13
C SER A 244 0.58 -6.01 9.25
N GLY A 245 0.48 -7.03 8.39
CA GLY A 245 1.54 -7.48 7.51
C GLY A 245 1.56 -6.77 6.16
N THR A 246 0.41 -6.67 5.48
CA THR A 246 0.29 -6.04 4.14
C THR A 246 -0.79 -4.97 4.05
N GLY A 247 -1.77 -5.02 4.95
CA GLY A 247 -2.93 -4.15 4.92
C GLY A 247 -2.70 -2.75 5.51
N PRO A 248 -3.76 -2.09 5.99
CA PRO A 248 -3.73 -0.68 6.37
C PRO A 248 -2.74 -0.36 7.49
N SER A 249 -2.53 -1.27 8.44
CA SER A 249 -1.58 -1.03 9.55
C SER A 249 -0.12 -1.12 9.09
N ALA A 250 0.20 -1.99 8.12
CA ALA A 250 1.53 -2.05 7.51
C ALA A 250 1.82 -0.76 6.71
N PHE A 251 0.87 -0.35 5.88
CA PHE A 251 0.93 0.89 5.10
C PHE A 251 1.11 2.12 6.00
N THR A 252 0.33 2.20 7.07
CA THR A 252 0.37 3.31 8.03
C THR A 252 1.73 3.42 8.71
N ARG A 253 2.26 2.29 9.20
CA ARG A 253 3.58 2.25 9.84
C ARG A 253 4.69 2.72 8.91
N ALA A 254 4.70 2.21 7.67
CA ALA A 254 5.70 2.61 6.67
C ALA A 254 5.65 4.12 6.37
N ILE A 255 4.45 4.70 6.29
CA ILE A 255 4.27 6.14 6.08
C ILE A 255 4.76 6.94 7.29
N LEU A 256 4.38 6.58 8.52
CA LEU A 256 4.83 7.30 9.72
C LEU A 256 6.36 7.24 9.86
N GLU A 257 6.99 6.09 9.58
CA GLU A 257 8.43 5.92 9.56
C GLU A 257 9.09 6.77 8.46
N TYR A 258 8.50 6.82 7.27
CA TYR A 258 8.97 7.67 6.17
C TYR A 258 8.89 9.15 6.51
N LEU A 259 7.76 9.62 7.04
CA LEU A 259 7.58 11.00 7.49
C LEU A 259 8.57 11.36 8.58
N SER A 260 8.78 10.45 9.54
CA SER A 260 9.74 10.66 10.64
C SER A 260 11.16 10.81 10.13
N ARG A 261 11.59 9.92 9.21
CA ARG A 261 12.92 9.99 8.59
C ARG A 261 13.11 11.30 7.82
N ARG A 262 12.10 11.75 7.06
CA ARG A 262 12.18 12.98 6.27
C ARG A 262 12.18 14.24 7.12
N ALA A 263 11.37 14.28 8.18
CA ALA A 263 11.31 15.40 9.09
C ALA A 263 12.52 15.49 10.05
N GLY A 264 13.33 14.43 10.15
CA GLY A 264 14.43 14.35 11.11
C GLY A 264 13.97 14.29 12.58
N ARG A 265 12.70 13.95 12.83
CA ARG A 265 12.08 13.84 14.16
C ARG A 265 10.97 12.81 14.13
N GLN A 266 10.61 12.25 15.28
CA GLN A 266 9.50 11.32 15.36
C GLN A 266 8.17 12.01 15.00
N ILE A 267 7.44 11.41 14.07
CA ILE A 267 6.06 11.76 13.71
C ILE A 267 5.17 10.60 14.17
N THR A 268 4.27 10.89 15.11
CA THR A 268 3.29 9.95 15.66
C THR A 268 1.89 10.22 15.08
N TRP A 269 0.95 9.32 15.39
CA TRP A 269 -0.45 9.47 14.98
C TRP A 269 -1.12 10.73 15.57
N ASP A 270 -0.63 11.26 16.68
CA ASP A 270 -1.17 12.49 17.31
C ASP A 270 -1.26 13.67 16.34
N LEU A 271 -0.37 13.72 15.35
CA LEU A 271 -0.39 14.75 14.31
C LEU A 271 -1.63 14.63 13.39
N PHE A 272 -2.17 13.42 13.24
CA PHE A 272 -3.27 13.07 12.34
C PHE A 272 -4.59 12.82 13.07
N HIS A 273 -4.57 12.73 14.40
CA HIS A 273 -5.77 12.59 15.21
C HIS A 273 -6.67 13.84 15.13
N ASN A 274 -7.99 13.62 15.09
CA ASN A 274 -9.06 14.63 15.11
C ASN A 274 -8.84 15.76 14.09
N MET A 275 -8.52 15.37 12.85
CA MET A 275 -8.29 16.30 11.75
C MET A 275 -9.60 16.87 11.19
N GLY A 276 -9.86 18.15 11.46
CA GLY A 276 -10.94 18.92 10.80
C GLY A 276 -10.60 19.39 9.38
N GLU A 277 -9.31 19.41 9.00
CA GLU A 277 -8.85 19.73 7.65
C GLU A 277 -7.60 18.93 7.27
N SER A 278 -7.31 18.84 5.97
CA SER A 278 -6.13 18.14 5.48
C SER A 278 -4.81 18.81 5.90
N LYS A 279 -3.77 18.01 6.09
CA LYS A 279 -2.42 18.43 6.51
C LYS A 279 -1.38 17.98 5.49
N LEU A 280 -0.45 18.88 5.14
CA LEU A 280 0.70 18.54 4.30
C LEU A 280 1.94 18.38 5.19
N VAL A 281 2.52 17.19 5.20
CA VAL A 281 3.68 16.83 6.03
C VAL A 281 4.72 16.14 5.12
N GLU A 282 5.91 16.70 4.99
CA GLU A 282 7.00 16.11 4.18
C GLU A 282 6.58 15.68 2.75
N ASN A 283 5.87 16.56 2.04
CA ASN A 283 5.27 16.32 0.71
C ASN A 283 4.14 15.26 0.68
N VAL A 284 3.69 14.73 1.80
CA VAL A 284 2.51 13.85 1.89
C VAL A 284 1.30 14.66 2.36
N LEU A 285 0.29 14.77 1.51
CA LEU A 285 -0.99 15.39 1.85
C LEU A 285 -1.92 14.34 2.47
N VAL A 286 -2.22 14.50 3.75
CA VAL A 286 -3.16 13.65 4.49
C VAL A 286 -4.52 14.32 4.52
N LEU A 287 -5.53 13.63 4.02
CA LEU A 287 -6.93 14.03 3.99
C LEU A 287 -7.68 13.51 5.22
N THR A 288 -8.77 14.19 5.56
CA THR A 288 -9.62 13.84 6.70
C THR A 288 -10.31 12.49 6.51
N VAL A 289 -10.84 11.91 7.60
CA VAL A 289 -11.64 10.69 7.55
C VAL A 289 -12.82 10.85 6.59
N GLU A 290 -13.58 11.95 6.71
CA GLU A 290 -14.73 12.22 5.84
C GLU A 290 -14.35 12.30 4.36
N ALA A 291 -13.10 12.62 4.00
CA ALA A 291 -12.71 12.72 2.60
C ALA A 291 -12.65 11.36 1.90
N PHE A 292 -11.98 10.39 2.51
CA PHE A 292 -11.81 9.05 1.91
C PHE A 292 -12.72 8.02 2.55
N ALA A 293 -12.88 8.01 3.86
CA ALA A 293 -13.64 7.02 4.59
C ALA A 293 -14.96 7.58 5.14
N ALA A 294 -15.75 8.23 4.28
CA ALA A 294 -17.03 8.82 4.71
C ALA A 294 -18.03 7.74 5.17
N GLY A 295 -18.87 8.05 6.17
CA GLY A 295 -20.04 7.24 6.52
C GLY A 295 -19.75 5.86 7.11
N GLN A 296 -18.60 5.66 7.77
CA GLN A 296 -18.27 4.41 8.46
C GLN A 296 -18.94 4.28 9.84
N GLY A 297 -19.52 5.36 10.36
CA GLY A 297 -20.18 5.38 11.68
C GLY A 297 -19.22 5.44 12.87
N HIS A 298 -17.94 5.73 12.60
CA HIS A 298 -16.89 5.96 13.60
C HIS A 298 -15.95 7.08 13.12
N SER A 299 -14.98 7.50 13.96
CA SER A 299 -13.91 8.45 13.61
C SER A 299 -14.40 9.75 12.96
N ASP A 300 -15.57 10.24 13.39
CA ASP A 300 -16.24 11.43 12.83
C ASP A 300 -16.32 11.42 11.29
N SER A 301 -16.51 10.24 10.71
CA SER A 301 -16.54 10.00 9.25
C SER A 301 -17.68 10.69 8.50
N GLY A 302 -18.56 11.45 9.16
CA GLY A 302 -19.64 12.18 8.51
C GLY A 302 -20.53 11.26 7.65
N ASN A 303 -20.85 11.71 6.44
CA ASN A 303 -21.66 10.90 5.51
C ASN A 303 -21.28 11.16 4.04
N HIS A 304 -21.66 10.23 3.16
CA HIS A 304 -21.34 10.28 1.73
C HIS A 304 -21.95 11.47 0.95
N ASN A 305 -22.94 12.19 1.52
CA ASN A 305 -23.50 13.39 0.88
C ASN A 305 -22.73 14.67 1.24
N ALA A 306 -21.79 14.59 2.19
CA ALA A 306 -20.96 15.72 2.57
C ALA A 306 -20.15 16.25 1.38
N LYS A 307 -19.91 17.57 1.37
CA LYS A 307 -19.12 18.20 0.32
C LYS A 307 -17.68 17.67 0.27
N GLN A 308 -17.16 17.28 1.44
CA GLN A 308 -15.79 16.81 1.58
C GLN A 308 -15.62 15.34 1.21
N ALA A 309 -16.70 14.54 1.17
CA ALA A 309 -16.62 13.14 0.73
C ALA A 309 -16.19 13.06 -0.74
N LEU A 310 -15.03 12.45 -0.98
CA LEU A 310 -14.41 12.35 -2.30
C LEU A 310 -14.66 10.99 -2.95
N VAL A 311 -14.70 9.93 -2.15
CA VAL A 311 -14.94 8.56 -2.58
C VAL A 311 -15.89 7.85 -1.62
N LYS A 312 -16.43 6.70 -2.05
CA LYS A 312 -17.30 5.84 -1.27
C LYS A 312 -16.89 4.39 -1.44
N HIS A 313 -16.52 3.74 -0.35
CA HIS A 313 -16.21 2.31 -0.35
C HIS A 313 -17.49 1.50 -0.08
N HIS A 314 -17.80 0.52 -0.92
CA HIS A 314 -19.02 -0.29 -0.78
C HIS A 314 -18.81 -1.61 -0.01
N TYR A 315 -17.55 -2.04 0.20
CA TYR A 315 -17.15 -3.18 1.04
C TYR A 315 -17.80 -4.51 0.63
N HIS A 316 -18.04 -4.70 -0.67
CA HIS A 316 -18.76 -5.87 -1.19
C HIS A 316 -17.91 -6.80 -2.04
N ALA A 317 -16.75 -6.35 -2.53
CA ALA A 317 -16.04 -7.05 -3.59
C ALA A 317 -15.11 -8.15 -3.07
N SER A 318 -14.18 -7.81 -2.17
CA SER A 318 -13.08 -8.72 -1.82
C SER A 318 -13.53 -9.95 -1.04
N GLY A 319 -14.43 -9.77 -0.07
CA GLY A 319 -14.91 -10.85 0.82
C GLY A 319 -13.80 -11.55 1.61
N TRP A 320 -12.55 -11.07 1.54
CA TRP A 320 -11.38 -11.73 2.12
C TRP A 320 -11.49 -12.03 3.63
N PRO A 321 -12.20 -11.25 4.48
CA PRO A 321 -12.30 -11.57 5.90
C PRO A 321 -12.99 -12.91 6.19
N THR A 322 -13.68 -13.51 5.22
CA THR A 322 -14.28 -14.85 5.40
C THR A 322 -13.24 -15.98 5.34
N ASN A 323 -12.13 -15.77 4.64
CA ASN A 323 -11.05 -16.75 4.46
C ASN A 323 -9.93 -16.58 5.50
N HIS A 324 -9.96 -15.51 6.29
CA HIS A 324 -8.97 -15.20 7.31
C HIS A 324 -9.68 -15.03 8.65
N PRO A 325 -9.60 -16.01 9.56
CA PRO A 325 -10.38 -16.01 10.79
C PRO A 325 -10.03 -14.81 11.67
N ARG A 326 -11.05 -14.14 12.18
CA ARG A 326 -10.95 -13.17 13.27
C ARG A 326 -11.07 -13.89 14.60
N TYR A 327 -10.49 -13.30 15.65
CA TYR A 327 -10.86 -13.70 16.99
C TYR A 327 -12.37 -13.51 17.19
N SER A 328 -13.06 -14.58 17.54
CA SER A 328 -14.50 -14.57 17.81
C SER A 328 -14.75 -15.32 19.10
N HIS A 329 -15.28 -14.62 20.10
CA HIS A 329 -15.61 -15.24 21.38
C HIS A 329 -16.76 -16.23 21.19
N PRO A 330 -16.70 -17.46 21.74
CA PRO A 330 -17.72 -18.49 21.55
C PRO A 330 -19.14 -18.00 21.85
N THR A 331 -19.30 -17.22 22.92
CA THR A 331 -20.61 -16.71 23.37
C THR A 331 -20.91 -15.26 22.96
N LEU A 332 -19.92 -14.44 22.61
CA LEU A 332 -20.11 -13.01 22.34
C LEU A 332 -19.91 -12.64 20.87
N GLY A 333 -19.22 -13.47 20.08
CA GLY A 333 -18.83 -13.13 18.72
C GLY A 333 -17.61 -12.20 18.68
N THR A 334 -17.50 -11.41 17.62
CA THR A 334 -16.39 -10.48 17.37
C THR A 334 -16.64 -9.11 18.02
N VAL A 335 -15.60 -8.54 18.65
CA VAL A 335 -15.68 -7.21 19.27
C VAL A 335 -15.84 -6.10 18.21
N GLU A 336 -15.37 -6.33 16.98
CA GLU A 336 -15.50 -5.37 15.89
C GLU A 336 -16.95 -5.12 15.46
N SER A 337 -17.90 -5.95 15.89
CA SER A 337 -19.34 -5.67 15.69
C SER A 337 -19.81 -4.43 16.44
N CYS A 338 -19.07 -3.99 17.46
CA CYS A 338 -19.30 -2.72 18.17
C CYS A 338 -18.94 -1.47 17.35
N ASN A 339 -18.23 -1.61 16.21
CA ASN A 339 -17.86 -0.49 15.35
C ASN A 339 -17.22 0.69 16.11
N TRP A 340 -16.27 0.39 17.01
CA TRP A 340 -15.55 1.38 17.83
C TRP A 340 -16.40 2.15 18.85
N ASP A 341 -17.66 1.74 19.11
CA ASP A 341 -18.46 2.34 20.16
C ASP A 341 -17.89 1.96 21.55
N PRO A 342 -17.43 2.93 22.37
CA PRO A 342 -16.72 2.64 23.61
C PRO A 342 -17.60 1.94 24.65
N VAL A 343 -18.90 2.23 24.66
CA VAL A 343 -19.85 1.59 25.59
C VAL A 343 -20.04 0.11 25.23
N CYS A 344 -20.21 -0.18 23.93
CA CYS A 344 -20.33 -1.55 23.42
C CYS A 344 -19.04 -2.34 23.63
N VAL A 345 -17.87 -1.77 23.29
CA VAL A 345 -16.58 -2.45 23.48
C VAL A 345 -16.35 -2.77 24.95
N LYS A 346 -16.56 -1.80 25.85
CA LYS A 346 -16.44 -2.04 27.29
C LYS A 346 -17.40 -3.15 27.77
N ALA A 347 -18.64 -3.14 27.31
CA ALA A 347 -19.60 -4.18 27.66
C ALA A 347 -19.15 -5.55 27.15
N TRP A 348 -18.57 -5.63 25.96
CA TRP A 348 -18.00 -6.86 25.41
C TRP A 348 -16.83 -7.36 26.27
N ASP A 349 -15.92 -6.47 26.66
CA ASP A 349 -14.77 -6.79 27.52
C ASP A 349 -15.18 -7.27 28.91
N ASP A 350 -16.11 -6.56 29.57
CA ASP A 350 -16.64 -6.93 30.88
C ASP A 350 -17.32 -8.31 30.82
N ASN A 351 -18.09 -8.59 29.77
CA ASN A 351 -18.74 -9.89 29.57
C ASN A 351 -17.74 -11.01 29.27
N LYS A 352 -16.68 -10.72 28.51
CA LYS A 352 -15.60 -11.67 28.26
C LYS A 352 -14.87 -12.01 29.55
N ALA A 353 -14.49 -11.01 30.34
CA ALA A 353 -13.85 -11.22 31.63
C ALA A 353 -14.75 -12.01 32.60
N GLY A 354 -16.05 -11.72 32.58
CA GLY A 354 -17.05 -12.51 33.31
C GLY A 354 -17.08 -13.97 32.86
N PHE A 355 -17.09 -14.24 31.56
CA PHE A 355 -17.04 -15.60 31.01
C PHE A 355 -15.74 -16.33 31.39
N ASP A 356 -14.59 -15.66 31.25
CA ASP A 356 -13.28 -16.22 31.57
C ASP A 356 -13.12 -16.56 33.07
N SER A 357 -13.94 -15.95 33.95
CA SER A 357 -13.95 -16.22 35.39
C SER A 357 -14.78 -17.45 35.81
N LEU A 358 -15.59 -18.00 34.90
CA LEU A 358 -16.42 -19.19 35.15
C LEU A 358 -15.60 -20.47 35.15
N SER A 359 -16.12 -21.52 35.80
CA SER A 359 -15.56 -22.87 35.69
C SER A 359 -15.69 -23.43 34.27
N GLU A 360 -14.84 -24.39 33.89
CA GLU A 360 -14.86 -25.01 32.56
C GLU A 360 -16.23 -25.65 32.25
N GLU A 361 -16.90 -26.23 33.26
CA GLU A 361 -18.24 -26.82 33.12
C GLU A 361 -19.30 -25.76 32.79
N GLU A 362 -19.26 -24.61 33.48
CA GLU A 362 -20.16 -23.48 33.23
C GLU A 362 -19.92 -22.83 31.87
N GLN A 363 -18.66 -22.69 31.47
CA GLN A 363 -18.29 -22.20 30.13
C GLN A 363 -18.85 -23.13 29.04
N ALA A 364 -18.65 -24.44 29.18
CA ALA A 364 -19.17 -25.45 28.26
C ALA A 364 -20.70 -25.41 28.19
N ALA A 365 -21.39 -25.25 29.32
CA ALA A 365 -22.84 -25.14 29.38
C ALA A 365 -23.34 -23.90 28.63
N GLN A 366 -22.71 -22.74 28.81
CA GLN A 366 -23.09 -21.51 28.09
C GLN A 366 -22.84 -21.62 26.58
N ILE A 367 -21.73 -22.23 26.17
CA ILE A 367 -21.43 -22.49 24.76
C ILE A 367 -22.50 -23.41 24.15
N ALA A 368 -22.84 -24.50 24.83
CA ALA A 368 -23.87 -25.45 24.37
C ALA A 368 -25.24 -24.79 24.23
N LEU A 369 -25.64 -23.96 25.21
CA LEU A 369 -26.90 -23.20 25.17
C LEU A 369 -26.96 -22.28 23.94
N LYS A 370 -25.88 -21.55 23.64
CA LYS A 370 -25.84 -20.66 22.48
C LYS A 370 -25.90 -21.44 21.16
N GLN A 371 -25.22 -22.58 21.08
CA GLN A 371 -25.25 -23.46 19.90
C GLN A 371 -26.66 -24.02 19.64
N GLN A 372 -27.39 -24.41 20.69
CA GLN A 372 -28.78 -24.87 20.60
C GLN A 372 -29.75 -23.74 20.22
N GLY A 373 -29.55 -22.53 20.74
CA GLY A 373 -30.37 -21.36 20.39
C GLY A 373 -30.20 -20.91 18.93
N GLY A 374 -29.04 -21.13 18.33
CA GLY A 374 -28.75 -20.83 16.92
C GLY A 374 -29.37 -21.79 15.90
N GLN A 375 -29.91 -22.94 16.34
CA GLN A 375 -30.51 -23.98 15.50
C GLN A 375 -32.04 -23.92 15.38
N GLN A 376 -32.69 -22.77 15.62
CA GLN A 376 -34.11 -22.64 15.26
C GLN A 376 -34.28 -22.61 13.73
N PRO A 377 -35.07 -23.51 13.12
CA PRO A 377 -35.18 -23.61 11.68
C PRO A 377 -35.86 -22.37 11.09
N LYS A 378 -35.28 -21.84 10.00
CA LYS A 378 -35.79 -20.73 9.15
C LYS A 378 -37.15 -20.99 8.46
N ASN A 379 -38.03 -21.82 9.03
CA ASN A 379 -39.29 -22.28 8.43
C ASN A 379 -40.57 -21.76 9.11
N LYS A 380 -40.57 -20.57 9.71
CA LYS A 380 -41.81 -19.95 10.24
C LYS A 380 -42.19 -18.59 9.66
N ARG A 381 -41.47 -18.05 8.66
CA ARG A 381 -41.84 -16.78 7.99
C ARG A 381 -42.62 -16.92 6.68
N GLN A 382 -42.78 -18.12 6.11
CA GLN A 382 -43.54 -18.32 4.86
C GLN A 382 -45.00 -18.81 5.05
N ALA A 383 -45.41 -19.27 6.24
CA ALA A 383 -46.76 -19.80 6.46
C ALA A 383 -47.83 -18.75 6.85
N ARG A 384 -47.49 -17.45 6.89
CA ARG A 384 -48.43 -16.38 7.26
C ARG A 384 -48.93 -15.50 6.10
N ARG A 385 -48.56 -15.81 4.86
CA ARG A 385 -48.91 -15.00 3.66
C ARG A 385 -49.95 -15.60 2.72
N THR A 386 -50.55 -16.74 3.04
CA THR A 386 -51.66 -17.32 2.26
C THR A 386 -52.89 -17.50 3.13
N ARG A 387 -53.64 -16.42 3.34
CA ARG A 387 -55.08 -16.48 3.56
C ARG A 387 -55.74 -15.51 2.58
N PRO A 388 -56.51 -16.00 1.59
CA PRO A 388 -57.19 -15.14 0.64
C PRO A 388 -58.38 -14.44 1.32
N ARG A 389 -58.60 -13.18 0.97
CA ARG A 389 -59.91 -12.54 1.00
C ARG A 389 -60.52 -12.66 -0.39
#